data_AF-A0A4P2Q136-F1
#
_entry.id   AF-A0A4P2Q136-F1
#
_cell.length_a   1.000
_cell.length_b   1.000
_cell.length_c   1.000
_cell.angle_alpha   90.00
_cell.angle_beta   90.00
_cell.angle_gamma   90.00
#
_symmetry.space_group_name_H-M   'P 1'
#
loop_
_entity.id
_entity.type
_entity.pdbx_description
1 polymer ?
#
loop_
_entity_poly.entity_id
_entity_poly.type
_entity_poly.pdbx_seq_one_letter_code
_entity_poly.pdbx_strand_id
1 'polypeptide(L)'
;MGSHALAVRSAARRGSAFWAAAGLIGLGAAGLATQSCGTDAVGVDACREIERARCEAAAACPAWVDGEDADAKVKACVEFYWDQCLHGLGHQGEGDAEEPSNAEVDRCVAAVGEARACAGAQVASMAECPAAPLAPGEDGALSPCAVITERAHALDACASVVGRAGTGSGGGDGAGGSGGSDGSGGSDGTAGGGAGGSDGSVGGGSTGGGGGAGGS
;
A
#
# COMPACT_ATOMS: atom_id res chain seq x y z
N MET A 1 19.01 30.37 -27.51
CA MET A 1 20.41 29.94 -27.27
C MET A 1 20.95 30.73 -26.08
N GLY A 2 20.61 30.33 -24.86
CA GLY A 2 20.95 31.06 -23.64
C GLY A 2 21.66 30.12 -22.68
N SER A 3 22.97 30.28 -22.54
CA SER A 3 23.83 29.50 -21.67
C SER A 3 23.64 29.94 -20.22
N HIS A 4 23.03 29.09 -19.38
CA HIS A 4 23.04 29.28 -17.94
C HIS A 4 24.16 28.45 -17.32
N ALA A 5 25.22 29.14 -16.92
CA ALA A 5 26.33 28.60 -16.15
C ALA A 5 25.88 28.33 -14.71
N LEU A 6 25.85 27.06 -14.31
CA LEU A 6 25.67 26.66 -12.91
C LEU A 6 27.03 26.69 -12.22
N ALA A 7 27.19 27.64 -11.30
CA ALA A 7 28.34 27.74 -10.41
C ALA A 7 28.28 26.64 -9.34
N VAL A 8 29.15 25.64 -9.48
CA VAL A 8 29.43 24.63 -8.46
C VAL A 8 30.15 25.30 -7.29
N ARG A 9 29.46 25.49 -6.16
CA ARG A 9 30.08 25.88 -4.89
C ARG A 9 30.43 24.63 -4.09
N SER A 10 31.64 24.14 -4.30
CA SER A 10 32.30 23.15 -3.44
C SER A 10 32.55 23.74 -2.05
N ALA A 11 31.73 23.36 -1.06
CA ALA A 11 31.98 23.68 0.34
C ALA A 11 32.80 22.57 1.00
N ALA A 12 34.12 22.75 0.99
CA ALA A 12 35.06 21.98 1.81
C ALA A 12 34.87 22.33 3.30
N ARG A 13 34.67 21.33 4.15
CA ARG A 13 34.94 21.36 5.59
C ARG A 13 35.77 20.09 5.87
N ARG A 14 37.11 20.15 6.01
CA ARG A 14 37.88 20.54 7.21
C ARG A 14 37.12 20.14 8.48
N GLY A 15 37.58 19.26 9.36
CA GLY A 15 38.87 18.63 9.55
C GLY A 15 38.80 17.86 10.87
N SER A 16 39.79 17.03 11.07
CA SER A 16 39.98 16.03 12.11
C SER A 16 40.00 16.55 13.56
N ALA A 17 39.87 15.58 14.48
CA ALA A 17 40.36 15.53 15.87
C ALA A 17 39.42 15.98 16.99
N PHE A 18 38.80 15.00 17.64
CA PHE A 18 38.59 15.02 19.09
C PHE A 18 39.02 13.68 19.68
N TRP A 19 40.31 13.60 20.04
CA TRP A 19 40.84 12.60 20.96
C TRP A 19 40.65 13.10 22.40
N ALA A 20 40.31 12.16 23.27
CA ALA A 20 40.55 12.13 24.72
C ALA A 20 39.75 13.09 25.63
N ALA A 21 38.64 12.59 26.16
CA ALA A 21 38.25 12.84 27.55
C ALA A 21 37.63 11.55 28.14
N ALA A 22 38.49 10.72 28.74
CA ALA A 22 38.07 9.64 29.62
C ALA A 22 37.70 10.23 30.98
N GLY A 23 36.45 10.06 31.43
CA GLY A 23 36.02 10.53 32.74
C GLY A 23 34.56 10.18 33.06
N LEU A 24 34.36 9.07 33.78
CA LEU A 24 33.27 8.80 34.72
C LEU A 24 31.82 9.14 34.27
N ILE A 25 31.19 8.24 33.50
CA ILE A 25 29.73 8.14 33.45
C ILE A 25 29.31 6.89 34.23
N GLY A 26 29.04 7.11 35.51
CA GLY A 26 28.55 6.10 36.44
C GLY A 26 27.08 5.74 36.20
N LEU A 27 26.78 4.46 36.43
CA LEU A 27 25.51 3.86 36.83
C LEU A 27 24.24 4.74 36.75
N GLY A 28 23.66 4.83 35.55
CA GLY A 28 22.30 5.35 35.32
C GLY A 28 21.52 4.51 34.31
N ALA A 29 21.84 3.21 34.18
CA ALA A 29 21.41 2.34 33.09
C ALA A 29 20.15 1.50 33.38
N ALA A 30 19.19 1.98 34.18
CA ALA A 30 18.04 1.17 34.61
C ALA A 30 16.69 1.92 34.58
N GLY A 31 16.42 2.71 33.54
CA GLY A 31 15.15 3.46 33.43
C GLY A 31 14.56 3.57 32.02
N LEU A 32 15.06 2.82 31.03
CA LEU A 32 14.65 2.95 29.62
C LEU A 32 14.28 1.58 29.00
N ALA A 33 13.31 0.83 29.53
CA ALA A 33 12.90 -0.41 28.83
C ALA A 33 11.54 -1.03 29.20
N THR A 34 10.58 -0.28 29.74
CA THR A 34 9.18 -0.73 29.74
C THR A 34 8.28 0.28 29.04
N GLN A 35 8.80 0.88 27.96
CA GLN A 35 7.89 1.27 26.88
C GLN A 35 7.34 -0.05 26.36
N SER A 36 6.22 -0.47 26.94
CA SER A 36 5.49 -1.65 26.56
C SER A 36 5.31 -1.57 25.05
N CYS A 37 5.90 -2.51 24.31
CA CYS A 37 5.44 -2.84 22.97
C CYS A 37 3.97 -3.22 23.14
N GLY A 38 3.08 -2.24 23.08
CA GLY A 38 1.64 -2.44 23.23
C GLY A 38 1.20 -3.38 22.14
N THR A 39 0.48 -4.43 22.51
CA THR A 39 -0.06 -5.43 21.58
C THR A 39 -1.32 -4.94 20.88
N ASP A 40 -1.70 -3.68 21.08
CA ASP A 40 -2.96 -3.09 20.65
C ASP A 40 -2.89 -2.56 19.21
N ALA A 41 -2.07 -3.20 18.36
CA ALA A 41 -2.02 -2.89 16.94
C ALA A 41 -3.31 -3.39 16.27
N VAL A 42 -4.12 -2.47 15.77
CA VAL A 42 -5.33 -2.76 14.98
C VAL A 42 -5.03 -2.65 13.48
N GLY A 43 -5.73 -3.42 12.65
CA GLY A 43 -5.63 -3.31 11.19
C GLY A 43 -4.27 -3.71 10.61
N VAL A 44 -3.52 -4.60 11.26
CA VAL A 44 -2.23 -5.10 10.76
C VAL A 44 -2.40 -5.75 9.37
N ASP A 45 -3.42 -6.58 9.20
CA ASP A 45 -3.65 -7.27 7.93
C ASP A 45 -4.16 -6.31 6.85
N ALA A 46 -5.04 -5.36 7.21
CA ALA A 46 -5.45 -4.26 6.33
C ALA A 46 -4.26 -3.43 5.82
N CYS A 47 -3.34 -3.05 6.72
CA CYS A 47 -2.10 -2.35 6.36
C CYS A 47 -1.28 -3.16 5.35
N ARG A 48 -1.07 -4.46 5.62
CA ARG A 48 -0.29 -5.34 4.74
C ARG A 48 -0.89 -5.48 3.35
N GLU A 49 -2.21 -5.55 3.27
CA GLU A 49 -2.92 -5.69 2.00
C GLU A 49 -2.77 -4.42 1.14
N ILE A 50 -2.99 -3.25 1.75
CA ILE A 50 -2.86 -1.95 1.07
C ILE A 50 -1.41 -1.71 0.64
N GLU A 51 -0.45 -1.94 1.52
CA GLU A 51 0.97 -1.73 1.18
C GLU A 51 1.46 -2.72 0.13
N ARG A 52 0.96 -3.97 0.13
CA ARG A 52 1.21 -4.90 -0.97
C ARG A 52 0.72 -4.34 -2.30
N ALA A 53 -0.53 -3.88 -2.35
CA ALA A 53 -1.09 -3.29 -3.56
C ALA A 53 -0.29 -2.08 -4.05
N ARG A 54 0.16 -1.22 -3.13
CA ARG A 54 1.03 -0.07 -3.44
C ARG A 54 2.39 -0.49 -3.98
N CYS A 55 3.05 -1.46 -3.36
CA CYS A 55 4.33 -1.98 -3.81
C CYS A 55 4.20 -2.57 -5.23
N GLU A 56 3.17 -3.36 -5.50
CA GLU A 56 2.90 -3.93 -6.84
C GLU A 56 2.56 -2.85 -7.87
N ALA A 57 1.83 -1.81 -7.46
CA ALA A 57 1.52 -0.66 -8.32
C ALA A 57 2.77 0.17 -8.67
N ALA A 58 3.73 0.30 -7.74
CA ALA A 58 4.94 1.07 -7.93
C ALA A 58 5.83 0.53 -9.06
N ALA A 59 5.69 -0.75 -9.44
CA ALA A 59 6.37 -1.31 -10.60
C ALA A 59 6.00 -0.63 -11.93
N ALA A 60 4.85 0.06 -12.01
CA ALA A 60 4.49 0.88 -13.17
C ALA A 60 5.24 2.22 -13.24
N CYS A 61 6.04 2.57 -12.23
CA CYS A 61 6.67 3.87 -12.09
C CYS A 61 8.18 3.81 -12.37
N PRO A 62 8.66 4.37 -13.50
CA PRO A 62 10.05 4.24 -13.93
C PRO A 62 11.08 4.78 -12.93
N ALA A 63 10.76 5.92 -12.29
CA ALA A 63 11.63 6.53 -11.27
C ALA A 63 11.75 5.69 -10.00
N TRP A 64 10.73 4.88 -9.69
CA TRP A 64 10.78 3.96 -8.57
C TRP A 64 11.63 2.73 -8.91
N VAL A 65 11.53 2.20 -10.13
CA VAL A 65 12.35 1.06 -10.57
C VAL A 65 13.83 1.43 -10.73
N ASP A 66 14.12 2.61 -11.26
CA ASP A 66 15.48 3.16 -11.44
C ASP A 66 16.46 2.21 -12.17
N GLY A 67 15.95 1.47 -13.16
CA GLY A 67 16.72 0.52 -13.97
C GLY A 67 17.05 -0.81 -13.29
N GLU A 68 16.55 -1.05 -12.08
CA GLU A 68 16.65 -2.34 -11.40
C GLU A 68 15.56 -3.33 -11.85
N ASP A 69 15.62 -4.56 -11.35
CA ASP A 69 14.57 -5.56 -11.56
C ASP A 69 13.31 -5.20 -10.76
N ALA A 70 12.20 -4.95 -11.45
CA ALA A 70 10.96 -4.51 -10.82
C ALA A 70 10.43 -5.52 -9.81
N ASP A 71 10.47 -6.82 -10.12
CA ASP A 71 9.98 -7.88 -9.24
C ASP A 71 10.78 -7.96 -7.94
N ALA A 72 12.12 -7.82 -8.02
CA ALA A 72 12.98 -7.75 -6.85
C ALA A 72 12.66 -6.55 -5.96
N LYS A 73 12.39 -5.37 -6.54
CA LYS A 73 11.99 -4.18 -5.77
C LYS A 73 10.61 -4.33 -5.14
N VAL A 74 9.64 -4.92 -5.86
CA VAL A 74 8.30 -5.20 -5.32
C VAL A 74 8.42 -6.11 -4.12
N LYS A 75 9.18 -7.19 -4.24
CA LYS A 75 9.45 -8.10 -3.12
C LYS A 75 10.08 -7.39 -1.92
N ALA A 76 11.13 -6.60 -2.14
CA ALA A 76 11.80 -5.86 -1.07
C ALA A 76 10.86 -4.85 -0.39
N CYS A 77 10.02 -4.17 -1.17
CA CYS A 77 8.99 -3.25 -0.66
C CYS A 77 7.96 -3.98 0.21
N VAL A 78 7.44 -5.12 -0.25
CA VAL A 78 6.48 -5.94 0.49
C VAL A 78 7.07 -6.46 1.80
N GLU A 79 8.32 -6.96 1.77
CA GLU A 79 9.02 -7.43 2.98
C GLU A 79 9.24 -6.29 3.97
N PHE A 80 9.64 -5.10 3.50
CA PHE A 80 9.79 -3.93 4.35
C PHE A 80 8.48 -3.53 5.03
N TYR A 81 7.40 -3.38 4.26
CA TYR A 81 6.11 -2.97 4.83
C TYR A 81 5.44 -4.06 5.66
N TRP A 82 5.75 -5.33 5.43
CA TRP A 82 5.28 -6.42 6.28
C TRP A 82 5.68 -6.21 7.75
N ASP A 83 6.91 -5.74 7.97
CA ASP A 83 7.43 -5.41 9.30
C ASP A 83 6.90 -4.08 9.81
N GLN A 84 6.81 -3.06 8.95
CA GLN A 84 6.26 -1.75 9.37
C GLN A 84 4.80 -1.84 9.81
N CYS A 85 4.01 -2.69 9.15
CA CYS A 85 2.61 -2.91 9.48
C CYS A 85 2.39 -3.63 10.83
N LEU A 86 3.42 -4.16 11.48
CA LEU A 86 3.29 -4.76 12.82
C LEU A 86 2.91 -3.73 13.90
N HIS A 87 3.08 -2.44 13.61
CA HIS A 87 2.62 -1.35 14.47
C HIS A 87 1.13 -1.03 14.30
N GLY A 88 0.45 -1.70 13.36
CA GLY A 88 -0.94 -1.44 13.02
C GLY A 88 -1.13 -0.12 12.25
N LEU A 89 -2.38 0.22 11.99
CA LEU A 89 -2.75 1.54 11.50
C LEU A 89 -2.70 2.51 12.69
N GLY A 90 -1.84 3.54 12.59
CA GLY A 90 -1.53 4.42 13.70
C GLY A 90 -2.79 5.07 14.28
N HIS A 91 -2.99 4.93 15.60
CA HIS A 91 -4.01 5.64 16.34
C HIS A 91 -3.61 7.12 16.45
N GLN A 92 -4.00 7.93 15.47
CA GLN A 92 -3.80 9.38 15.52
C GLN A 92 -4.88 10.03 16.42
N GLY A 93 -4.88 9.73 17.72
CA GLY A 93 -5.78 10.35 18.70
C GLY A 93 -6.00 9.53 19.98
N GLU A 94 -6.51 10.18 21.03
CA GLU A 94 -6.94 9.56 22.31
C GLU A 94 -8.29 8.82 22.19
N GLY A 95 -8.56 8.19 21.04
CA GLY A 95 -9.79 7.45 20.77
C GLY A 95 -9.48 6.03 20.28
N ASP A 96 -10.43 5.12 20.49
CA ASP A 96 -10.36 3.76 19.94
C ASP A 96 -10.28 3.87 18.41
N ALA A 97 -9.13 3.53 17.82
CA ALA A 97 -9.02 3.48 16.37
C ALA A 97 -9.79 2.25 15.90
N GLU A 98 -10.88 2.49 15.18
CA GLU A 98 -11.64 1.42 14.57
C GLU A 98 -10.83 0.82 13.42
N GLU A 99 -10.73 -0.50 13.40
CA GLU A 99 -10.13 -1.21 12.28
C GLU A 99 -10.97 -0.93 11.02
N PRO A 100 -10.35 -0.54 9.89
CA PRO A 100 -11.09 -0.35 8.65
C PRO A 100 -11.79 -1.66 8.27
N SER A 101 -13.03 -1.55 7.81
CA SER A 101 -13.75 -2.70 7.31
C SER A 101 -13.08 -3.27 6.05
N ASN A 102 -13.24 -4.58 5.79
CA ASN A 102 -12.72 -5.19 4.56
C ASN A 102 -13.19 -4.46 3.29
N ALA A 103 -14.43 -3.95 3.28
CA ALA A 103 -14.96 -3.18 2.17
C ALA A 103 -14.27 -1.80 1.98
N GLU A 104 -13.68 -1.22 3.03
CA GLU A 104 -12.83 -0.03 2.91
C GLU A 104 -11.44 -0.38 2.39
N VAL A 105 -10.86 -1.47 2.88
CA VAL A 105 -9.57 -2.00 2.41
C VAL A 105 -9.65 -2.32 0.91
N ASP A 106 -10.65 -3.09 0.49
CA ASP A 106 -10.89 -3.47 -0.92
C ASP A 106 -11.02 -2.25 -1.83
N ARG A 107 -11.76 -1.23 -1.39
CA ARG A 107 -11.93 0.02 -2.16
C ARG A 107 -10.62 0.79 -2.29
N CYS A 108 -9.81 0.85 -1.23
CA CYS A 108 -8.50 1.47 -1.30
C CYS A 108 -7.56 0.71 -2.25
N VAL A 109 -7.50 -0.62 -2.14
CA VAL A 109 -6.72 -1.49 -3.04
C VAL A 109 -7.14 -1.29 -4.49
N ALA A 110 -8.45 -1.26 -4.77
CA ALA A 110 -8.96 -1.00 -6.11
C ALA A 110 -8.54 0.39 -6.63
N ALA A 111 -8.63 1.44 -5.81
CA ALA A 111 -8.19 2.79 -6.19
C ALA A 111 -6.68 2.86 -6.49
N VAL A 112 -5.85 2.13 -5.74
CA VAL A 112 -4.42 1.98 -6.04
C VAL A 112 -4.20 1.27 -7.37
N GLY A 113 -5.01 0.24 -7.68
CA GLY A 113 -5.02 -0.42 -8.98
C GLY A 113 -5.38 0.51 -10.14
N GLU A 114 -6.37 1.38 -9.96
CA GLU A 114 -6.74 2.39 -10.96
C GLU A 114 -5.65 3.45 -11.14
N ALA A 115 -5.03 3.92 -10.04
CA ALA A 115 -3.88 4.82 -10.12
C ALA A 115 -2.70 4.16 -10.87
N ARG A 116 -2.45 2.86 -10.65
CA ARG A 116 -1.48 2.06 -11.40
C ARG A 116 -1.80 2.04 -12.89
N ALA A 117 -3.06 1.84 -13.26
CA ALA A 117 -3.48 1.84 -14.67
C ALA A 117 -3.18 3.20 -15.33
N CYS A 118 -3.45 4.30 -14.63
CA CYS A 118 -3.10 5.65 -15.08
C CYS A 118 -1.59 5.89 -15.18
N ALA A 119 -0.81 5.38 -14.22
CA ALA A 119 0.66 5.41 -14.29
C ALA A 119 1.17 4.65 -15.51
N GLY A 120 0.62 3.46 -15.79
CA GLY A 120 0.95 2.67 -16.98
C GLY A 120 0.57 3.36 -18.30
N ALA A 121 -0.52 4.14 -18.30
CA ALA A 121 -0.92 5.00 -19.42
C ALA A 121 -0.10 6.29 -19.53
N GLN A 122 0.81 6.55 -18.59
CA GLN A 122 1.69 7.73 -18.55
C GLN A 122 0.95 9.07 -18.57
N VAL A 123 -0.24 9.14 -17.95
CA VAL A 123 -0.93 10.42 -17.79
C VAL A 123 -0.11 11.37 -16.92
N ALA A 124 -0.16 12.67 -17.24
CA ALA A 124 0.72 13.65 -16.59
C ALA A 124 0.30 13.91 -15.13
N SER A 125 -0.99 13.79 -14.83
CA SER A 125 -1.58 14.16 -13.55
C SER A 125 -2.79 13.31 -13.19
N MET A 126 -3.14 13.27 -11.90
CA MET A 126 -4.33 12.60 -11.40
C MET A 126 -5.64 13.26 -11.85
N ALA A 127 -5.61 14.53 -12.25
CA ALA A 127 -6.76 15.18 -12.88
C ALA A 127 -7.20 14.49 -14.19
N GLU A 128 -6.28 13.80 -14.87
CA GLU A 128 -6.55 12.99 -16.07
C GLU A 128 -6.91 11.52 -15.74
N CYS A 129 -6.95 11.16 -14.45
CA CYS A 129 -7.20 9.81 -13.95
C CYS A 129 -8.51 9.73 -13.14
N PRO A 130 -9.70 9.85 -13.78
CA PRO A 130 -10.97 9.93 -13.05
C PRO A 130 -11.38 8.61 -12.36
N ALA A 131 -10.76 7.49 -12.73
CA ALA A 131 -11.03 6.18 -12.11
C ALA A 131 -10.44 6.06 -10.69
N ALA A 132 -9.45 6.89 -10.35
CA ALA A 132 -8.80 6.94 -9.05
C ALA A 132 -8.93 8.36 -8.45
N PRO A 133 -10.13 8.78 -8.03
CA PRO A 133 -10.35 10.13 -7.54
C PRO A 133 -9.50 10.42 -6.30
N LEU A 134 -8.94 11.63 -6.24
CA LEU A 134 -8.26 12.12 -5.05
C LEU A 134 -9.25 12.58 -3.99
N ALA A 135 -8.85 12.48 -2.73
CA ALA A 135 -9.59 12.97 -1.59
C ALA A 135 -9.81 14.50 -1.70
N PRO A 136 -10.89 15.04 -1.13
CA PRO A 136 -11.15 16.47 -1.15
C PRO A 136 -9.97 17.30 -0.60
N GLY A 137 -9.54 18.30 -1.36
CA GLY A 137 -8.44 19.20 -0.98
C GLY A 137 -7.05 18.74 -1.41
N GLU A 138 -6.91 17.54 -1.98
CA GLU A 138 -5.66 17.09 -2.58
C GLU A 138 -5.37 17.78 -3.91
N ASP A 139 -4.08 17.89 -4.23
CA ASP A 139 -3.61 18.52 -5.48
C ASP A 139 -3.79 17.57 -6.67
N GLY A 140 -4.71 17.91 -7.58
CA GLY A 140 -4.93 17.17 -8.83
C GLY A 140 -3.72 17.16 -9.78
N ALA A 141 -2.75 18.05 -9.59
CA ALA A 141 -1.53 18.11 -10.40
C ALA A 141 -0.49 17.03 -10.01
N LEU A 142 -0.71 16.28 -8.94
CA LEU A 142 0.13 15.13 -8.60
C LEU A 142 0.15 14.12 -9.74
N SER A 143 1.31 13.54 -10.04
CA SER A 143 1.39 12.43 -10.98
C SER A 143 0.86 11.14 -10.34
N PRO A 144 0.34 10.18 -11.13
CA PRO A 144 -0.06 8.88 -10.60
C PRO A 144 1.05 8.17 -9.83
N CYS A 145 2.29 8.30 -10.29
CA CYS A 145 3.43 7.70 -9.60
C CYS A 145 3.72 8.33 -8.25
N ALA A 146 3.65 9.67 -8.14
CA ALA A 146 3.81 10.34 -6.84
C ALA A 146 2.72 9.89 -5.85
N VAL A 147 1.48 9.70 -6.32
CA VAL A 147 0.40 9.16 -5.49
C VAL A 147 0.69 7.73 -5.04
N ILE A 148 1.07 6.82 -5.94
CA ILE A 148 1.36 5.42 -5.60
C ILE A 148 2.52 5.33 -4.59
N THR A 149 3.66 5.96 -4.90
CA THR A 149 4.92 5.75 -4.17
C THR A 149 5.00 6.54 -2.87
N GLU A 150 4.39 7.73 -2.81
CA GLU A 150 4.55 8.65 -1.68
C GLU A 150 3.25 8.95 -0.95
N ARG A 151 2.11 8.97 -1.65
CA ARG A 151 0.88 9.57 -1.14
C ARG A 151 -0.39 8.76 -1.42
N ALA A 152 -0.41 7.45 -1.18
CA ALA A 152 -1.60 6.65 -1.48
C ALA A 152 -2.84 7.09 -0.67
N HIS A 153 -2.63 7.67 0.52
CA HIS A 153 -3.67 8.30 1.33
C HIS A 153 -4.36 9.50 0.65
N ALA A 154 -3.76 10.07 -0.41
CA ALA A 154 -4.39 11.12 -1.21
C ALA A 154 -5.52 10.58 -2.10
N LEU A 155 -5.62 9.27 -2.31
CA LEU A 155 -6.78 8.65 -2.97
C LEU A 155 -7.99 8.71 -2.04
N ASP A 156 -9.15 9.10 -2.55
CA ASP A 156 -10.36 9.28 -1.76
C ASP A 156 -10.76 7.99 -1.01
N ALA A 157 -10.67 6.84 -1.70
CA ALA A 157 -10.97 5.53 -1.12
C ALA A 157 -9.98 5.09 -0.03
N CYS A 158 -8.77 5.65 0.00
CA CYS A 158 -7.75 5.33 1.00
C CYS A 158 -7.71 6.33 2.17
N ALA A 159 -8.43 7.46 2.06
CA ALA A 159 -8.39 8.53 3.04
C ALA A 159 -8.94 8.11 4.42
N SER A 160 -9.88 7.17 4.48
CA SER A 160 -10.40 6.64 5.75
C SER A 160 -9.42 5.70 6.45
N VAL A 161 -8.57 4.99 5.70
CA VAL A 161 -7.67 3.97 6.26
C VAL A 161 -6.49 4.57 7.02
N VAL A 162 -6.03 5.76 6.63
CA VAL A 162 -4.88 6.42 7.28
C VAL A 162 -5.29 7.19 8.55
N GLY A 163 -6.57 7.11 8.91
CA GLY A 163 -7.17 7.89 9.99
C GLY A 163 -7.21 9.36 9.59
N ARG A 164 -8.40 9.90 9.31
CA ARG A 164 -8.57 11.35 9.39
C ARG A 164 -8.32 11.70 10.85
N ALA A 165 -7.12 12.22 11.17
CA ALA A 165 -6.87 12.90 12.44
C ALA A 165 -8.05 13.84 12.65
N GLY A 166 -8.90 13.51 13.62
CA GLY A 166 -10.29 13.95 13.64
C GLY A 166 -10.39 15.44 13.38
N THR A 167 -10.75 15.82 12.16
CA THR A 167 -11.35 17.12 11.92
C THR A 167 -12.69 17.00 12.59
N GLY A 168 -12.74 17.39 13.87
CA GLY A 168 -13.93 17.35 14.71
C GLY A 168 -15.08 18.07 14.00
N SER A 169 -15.78 17.33 13.14
CA SER A 169 -17.04 17.73 12.56
C SER A 169 -18.05 17.40 13.63
N GLY A 170 -18.19 18.34 14.56
CA GLY A 170 -19.19 18.26 15.61
C GLY A 170 -20.57 18.05 15.01
N GLY A 171 -21.34 17.19 15.67
CA GLY A 171 -22.80 17.22 15.68
C GLY A 171 -23.48 16.88 14.36
N GLY A 172 -23.71 15.58 14.16
CA GLY A 172 -24.78 15.11 13.28
C GLY A 172 -25.60 14.07 14.02
N ASP A 173 -26.70 14.51 14.65
CA ASP A 173 -27.73 13.64 15.22
C ASP A 173 -28.35 12.78 14.10
N GLY A 174 -27.79 11.59 13.88
CA GLY A 174 -28.29 10.61 12.91
C GLY A 174 -29.12 9.54 13.61
N ALA A 175 -30.44 9.73 13.62
CA ALA A 175 -31.42 8.83 14.19
C ALA A 175 -31.27 7.37 13.71
N GLY A 176 -31.40 6.43 14.64
CA GLY A 176 -31.38 4.99 14.39
C GLY A 176 -32.44 4.56 13.36
N GLY A 177 -31.97 3.89 12.31
CA GLY A 177 -32.79 3.13 11.39
C GLY A 177 -32.77 1.65 11.74
N SER A 178 -33.77 1.21 12.50
CA SER A 178 -34.08 -0.21 12.67
C SER A 178 -34.63 -0.73 11.35
N GLY A 179 -33.92 -1.67 10.71
CA GLY A 179 -34.32 -2.25 9.43
C GLY A 179 -33.98 -3.73 9.35
N GLY A 180 -34.49 -4.52 10.29
CA GLY A 180 -34.64 -5.96 10.09
C GLY A 180 -35.70 -6.20 9.01
N SER A 181 -35.40 -7.04 8.04
CA SER A 181 -36.40 -7.61 7.14
C SER A 181 -36.10 -9.09 6.97
N ASP A 182 -37.16 -9.83 7.19
CA ASP A 182 -37.20 -11.24 7.49
C ASP A 182 -36.81 -12.14 6.31
N GLY A 183 -36.27 -13.30 6.66
CA GLY A 183 -36.08 -14.39 5.72
C GLY A 183 -37.40 -14.99 5.21
N SER A 184 -37.38 -15.39 3.95
CA SER A 184 -38.29 -16.34 3.29
C SER A 184 -37.49 -16.85 2.08
N GLY A 185 -37.22 -18.12 1.81
CA GLY A 185 -37.90 -19.37 2.15
C GLY A 185 -38.25 -20.09 0.84
N GLY A 186 -37.38 -21.00 0.36
CA GLY A 186 -37.61 -22.03 -0.69
C GLY A 186 -38.00 -21.53 -2.09
N SER A 187 -37.96 -22.26 -3.21
CA SER A 187 -37.42 -23.55 -3.71
C SER A 187 -37.49 -23.37 -5.24
N ASP A 188 -36.59 -23.89 -6.07
CA ASP A 188 -36.82 -25.13 -6.83
C ASP A 188 -35.61 -25.40 -7.73
N GLY A 189 -35.24 -26.68 -7.82
CA GLY A 189 -34.09 -27.16 -8.54
C GLY A 189 -34.25 -27.18 -10.06
N THR A 190 -33.12 -27.21 -10.76
CA THR A 190 -33.02 -27.79 -12.09
C THR A 190 -31.91 -28.82 -12.06
N ALA A 191 -32.31 -30.07 -12.24
CA ALA A 191 -31.43 -31.21 -12.41
C ALA A 191 -30.68 -31.09 -13.75
N GLY A 192 -29.35 -31.08 -13.69
CA GLY A 192 -28.47 -31.29 -14.83
C GLY A 192 -27.53 -32.44 -14.50
N GLY A 193 -27.95 -33.66 -14.81
CA GLY A 193 -27.14 -34.86 -14.66
C GLY A 193 -25.99 -34.88 -15.64
N GLY A 194 -24.82 -35.32 -15.17
CA GLY A 194 -23.66 -35.62 -15.98
C GLY A 194 -22.67 -36.46 -15.18
N ALA A 195 -22.88 -37.79 -15.22
CA ALA A 195 -21.86 -38.79 -14.87
C ALA A 195 -20.53 -38.42 -15.55
N GLY A 196 -19.36 -38.56 -14.94
CA GLY A 196 -18.85 -39.67 -14.15
C GLY A 196 -17.41 -39.86 -14.62
N GLY A 197 -16.49 -40.10 -13.69
CA GLY A 197 -15.07 -40.29 -14.04
C GLY A 197 -14.16 -40.01 -12.87
N SER A 198 -14.18 -40.90 -11.89
CA SER A 198 -13.09 -41.03 -10.91
C SER A 198 -11.87 -41.67 -11.58
N ASP A 199 -10.72 -41.45 -10.94
CA ASP A 199 -9.52 -42.30 -10.91
C ASP A 199 -8.30 -41.83 -11.72
N GLY A 200 -7.17 -41.70 -11.00
CA GLY A 200 -5.81 -41.66 -11.55
C GLY A 200 -5.06 -40.39 -11.17
N SER A 201 -4.44 -40.26 -9.99
CA SER A 201 -3.13 -40.80 -9.61
C SER A 201 -1.98 -40.50 -10.58
N VAL A 202 -1.01 -39.74 -10.06
CA VAL A 202 0.45 -39.71 -10.32
C VAL A 202 0.98 -39.55 -11.75
N GLY A 203 1.96 -38.64 -11.90
CA GLY A 203 2.97 -38.77 -12.94
C GLY A 203 3.66 -37.46 -13.30
N GLY A 204 4.85 -37.24 -12.75
CA GLY A 204 5.81 -36.30 -13.34
C GLY A 204 6.26 -36.77 -14.72
N GLY A 205 6.66 -35.83 -15.58
CA GLY A 205 7.13 -36.16 -16.92
C GLY A 205 7.50 -34.91 -17.71
N SER A 206 8.77 -34.52 -17.61
CA SER A 206 9.43 -33.55 -18.46
C SER A 206 9.73 -34.19 -19.83
N THR A 207 9.21 -33.61 -20.91
CA THR A 207 9.68 -33.76 -22.31
C THR A 207 9.25 -32.48 -23.03
N GLY A 208 10.08 -31.67 -23.72
CA GLY A 208 11.25 -32.01 -24.50
C GLY A 208 10.86 -32.16 -25.98
N GLY A 209 11.20 -31.17 -26.81
CA GLY A 209 11.10 -31.19 -28.28
C GLY A 209 9.86 -30.45 -28.83
N GLY A 210 9.91 -29.69 -29.92
CA GLY A 210 10.94 -29.47 -30.92
C GLY A 210 10.26 -29.26 -32.29
N GLY A 211 10.70 -28.24 -33.03
CA GLY A 211 10.66 -28.20 -34.51
C GLY A 211 9.32 -27.92 -35.19
N GLY A 212 9.31 -26.88 -36.03
CA GLY A 212 8.25 -26.65 -37.02
C GLY A 212 8.60 -25.50 -37.95
N ALA A 213 9.34 -25.80 -39.02
CA ALA A 213 9.59 -24.91 -40.15
C ALA A 213 8.53 -25.11 -41.24
N GLY A 214 8.19 -24.05 -41.98
CA GLY A 214 7.90 -24.16 -43.41
C GLY A 214 6.59 -23.55 -43.94
N GLY A 215 6.73 -22.78 -45.02
CA GLY A 215 5.71 -22.49 -46.05
C GLY A 215 5.24 -21.04 -46.05
N SER A 216 5.33 -20.25 -47.12
CA SER A 216 5.83 -20.41 -48.51
C SER A 216 6.21 -19.02 -49.03
#